data_AF-A0A1F6T960-F1
#
_entry.id   AF-A0A1F6T960-F1
#
_cell.length_a   1.000
_cell.length_b   1.000
_cell.length_c   1.000
_cell.angle_alpha   90.00
_cell.angle_beta   90.00
_cell.angle_gamma   90.00
#
_symmetry.space_group_name_H-M   'P 1'
#
loop_
_entity.id
_entity.type
_entity.pdbx_description
1 polymer ?
#
loop_
_entity_poly.entity_id
_entity_poly.type
_entity_poly.pdbx_seq_one_letter_code
_entity_poly.pdbx_strand_id
1 'polypeptide(L)'
;MTKGACVVVVRKKGNCMACHEMKSLSSGNVATALTNMKGRYAGEDGKKRLRAQIENPHIANKDSSMPPFGRHNILSKDEISQLVDFLLTI
;
A
#
# COMPACT_ATOMS: atom_id res chain seq x y z
N MET A 1 -1.91 17.61 -3.71
CA MET A 1 -1.71 16.20 -3.31
C MET A 1 -2.23 15.32 -4.43
N THR A 2 -1.44 14.38 -4.95
CA THR A 2 -1.92 13.42 -5.96
C THR A 2 -2.96 12.50 -5.31
N LYS A 3 -3.94 12.00 -6.08
CA LYS A 3 -5.05 11.18 -5.56
C LYS A 3 -4.56 9.94 -4.77
N GLY A 4 -3.45 9.32 -5.19
CA GLY A 4 -2.82 8.20 -4.51
C GLY A 4 -2.28 8.55 -3.11
N ALA A 5 -1.67 9.72 -2.92
CA ALA A 5 -1.23 10.18 -1.60
C ALA A 5 -2.40 10.34 -0.62
N CYS A 6 -3.58 10.73 -1.11
CA CYS A 6 -4.79 10.83 -0.29
C CYS A 6 -5.31 9.46 0.14
N VAL A 7 -5.18 8.42 -0.69
CA VAL A 7 -5.55 7.05 -0.31
C VAL A 7 -4.67 6.55 0.84
N VAL A 8 -3.38 6.89 0.82
CA VAL A 8 -2.40 6.50 1.83
C VAL A 8 -2.69 7.09 3.21
N VAL A 9 -3.05 8.39 3.27
CA VAL A 9 -3.13 9.12 4.55
C VAL A 9 -4.55 9.22 5.13
N VAL A 10 -5.58 8.93 4.34
CA VAL A 10 -6.96 9.03 4.82
C VAL A 10 -7.33 7.78 5.63
N ARG A 11 -7.70 8.01 6.90
CA ARG A 11 -8.07 6.96 7.86
C ARG A 11 -9.24 6.08 7.40
N LYS A 12 -10.18 6.65 6.64
CA LYS A 12 -11.33 5.93 6.05
C LYS A 12 -10.98 5.16 4.76
N LYS A 13 -9.73 5.23 4.29
CA LYS A 13 -9.22 4.58 3.08
C LYS A 13 -8.07 3.64 3.44
N GLY A 14 -6.87 3.87 2.89
CA GLY A 14 -5.73 2.99 3.08
C GLY A 14 -5.11 3.08 4.47
N ASN A 15 -5.08 4.26 5.08
CA ASN A 15 -4.51 4.51 6.41
C ASN A 15 -3.12 3.85 6.61
N CYS A 16 -2.30 3.81 5.55
CA CYS A 16 -1.09 2.97 5.50
C CYS A 16 -0.06 3.41 6.54
N MET A 17 0.01 4.71 6.82
CA MET A 17 0.84 5.32 7.86
C MET A 17 0.55 4.81 9.27
N ALA A 18 -0.63 4.23 9.54
CA ALA A 18 -0.94 3.71 10.87
C ALA A 18 -0.06 2.50 11.25
N CYS A 19 0.39 1.73 10.25
CA CYS A 19 1.23 0.56 10.48
C CYS A 19 2.64 0.71 9.91
N HIS A 20 2.79 1.45 8.81
CA HIS A 20 4.04 1.56 8.08
C HIS A 20 4.72 2.90 8.32
N GLU A 21 6.03 2.84 8.53
CA GLU A 21 6.85 4.04 8.53
C GLU A 21 6.91 4.63 7.11
N MET A 22 6.55 5.91 6.99
CA MET A 22 6.68 6.68 5.75
C MET A 22 7.35 8.02 6.03
N LYS A 23 8.27 8.40 5.14
CA LYS A 23 9.02 9.64 5.28
C LYS A 23 8.05 10.84 5.31
N SER A 24 8.28 11.76 6.25
CA SER A 24 7.55 13.03 6.39
C SER A 24 6.08 12.91 6.82
N LEU A 25 5.66 11.79 7.43
CA LEU A 25 4.32 11.62 8.02
C LEU A 25 4.41 11.00 9.43
N SER A 26 3.48 11.36 10.31
CA SER A 26 3.33 10.70 11.62
C SER A 26 2.93 9.24 11.38
N SER A 27 3.85 8.32 11.68
CA SER A 27 3.77 6.93 11.23
C SER A 27 3.93 5.93 12.37
N GLY A 28 3.29 4.76 12.24
CA GLY A 28 3.54 3.59 13.06
C GLY A 28 4.72 2.77 12.51
N ASN A 29 5.19 1.81 13.30
CA ASN A 29 6.32 0.93 12.98
C ASN A 29 5.98 -0.56 13.19
N VAL A 30 4.69 -0.90 13.15
CA VAL A 30 4.20 -2.28 13.32
C VAL A 30 4.56 -3.14 12.10
N ALA A 31 4.57 -2.53 10.92
CA ALA A 31 4.93 -3.18 9.66
C ALA A 31 6.17 -2.53 9.06
N THR A 32 6.74 -3.18 8.03
CA THR A 32 7.97 -2.73 7.37
C THR A 32 7.84 -1.30 6.83
N ALA A 33 8.89 -0.49 6.96
CA ALA A 33 8.94 0.83 6.36
C ALA A 33 8.70 0.80 4.83
N LEU A 34 7.98 1.80 4.31
CA LEU A 34 7.70 1.97 2.89
C LEU A 34 8.76 2.86 2.23
N THR A 35 10.01 2.42 2.32
CA THR A 35 11.17 3.08 1.72
C THR A 35 11.67 2.33 0.49
N ASN A 36 12.15 3.07 -0.52
CA ASN A 36 12.73 2.49 -1.74
C ASN A 36 11.78 1.48 -2.41
N MET A 37 10.49 1.83 -2.48
CA MET A 37 9.47 0.92 -2.99
C MET A 37 9.69 0.60 -4.46
N LYS A 38 10.16 1.59 -5.24
CA LYS A 38 10.56 1.38 -6.64
C LYS A 38 11.67 0.34 -6.80
N GLY A 39 12.67 0.35 -5.92
CA GLY A 39 13.75 -0.65 -5.94
C GLY A 39 13.28 -2.05 -5.53
N ARG A 40 12.33 -2.13 -4.57
CA ARG A 40 11.76 -3.40 -4.08
C ARG A 40 10.80 -4.05 -5.08
N TYR A 41 10.08 -3.23 -5.86
CA TYR A 41 9.05 -3.66 -6.81
C TYR A 41 9.34 -3.13 -8.21
N ALA A 42 10.54 -3.39 -8.72
CA ALA A 42 10.96 -2.95 -10.05
C ALA A 42 10.24 -3.72 -11.18
N GLY A 43 9.95 -3.01 -12.27
CA GLY A 43 9.33 -3.57 -13.47
C GLY A 43 7.84 -3.90 -13.32
N GLU A 44 7.23 -4.37 -14.41
CA GLU A 44 5.81 -4.70 -14.48
C GLU A 44 5.42 -5.83 -13.53
N ASP A 45 6.29 -6.83 -13.35
CA ASP A 45 6.02 -7.94 -12.44
C ASP A 45 6.14 -7.52 -10.97
N GLY A 46 7.07 -6.62 -10.65
CA GLY A 46 7.14 -5.96 -9.34
C GLY A 46 5.87 -5.19 -9.03
N LYS A 47 5.38 -4.39 -9.99
CA LYS A 47 4.13 -3.64 -9.88
C LYS A 47 2.93 -4.56 -9.63
N LYS A 48 2.82 -5.67 -10.37
CA LYS A 48 1.76 -6.69 -10.16
C LYS A 48 1.84 -7.34 -8.78
N ARG A 49 3.05 -7.65 -8.29
CA ARG A 49 3.26 -8.20 -6.95
C ARG A 49 2.85 -7.22 -5.85
N LEU A 50 3.21 -5.95 -5.98
CA LEU A 50 2.79 -4.89 -5.05
C LEU A 50 1.27 -4.75 -5.04
N ARG A 51 0.65 -4.73 -6.23
CA ARG A 51 -0.81 -4.68 -6.38
C ARG A 51 -1.48 -5.88 -5.70
N ALA A 52 -1.01 -7.09 -5.95
CA ALA A 52 -1.58 -8.31 -5.36
C ALA A 52 -1.47 -8.31 -3.82
N GLN A 53 -0.36 -7.82 -3.28
CA GLN A 53 -0.17 -7.67 -1.85
C GLN A 53 -1.16 -6.68 -1.22
N ILE A 54 -1.47 -5.58 -1.91
CA ILE A 54 -2.46 -4.60 -1.47
C ILE A 54 -3.89 -5.14 -1.62
N GLU A 55 -4.19 -5.85 -2.71
CA GLU A 55 -5.51 -6.43 -2.95
C GLU A 55 -5.86 -7.50 -1.92
N ASN A 56 -4.93 -8.41 -1.63
CA ASN A 56 -5.11 -9.47 -0.65
C ASN A 56 -3.75 -10.01 -0.13
N PRO A 57 -3.23 -9.48 0.99
CA PRO A 57 -1.96 -9.94 1.56
C PRO A 57 -2.04 -11.36 2.12
N HIS A 58 -3.26 -11.87 2.42
CA HIS A 58 -3.47 -13.22 2.95
C HIS A 58 -3.10 -14.34 1.96
N ILE A 59 -2.95 -14.02 0.67
CA ILE A 59 -2.48 -14.97 -0.34
C ILE A 59 -1.00 -15.31 -0.08
N ALA A 60 -0.18 -14.30 0.21
CA ALA A 60 1.23 -14.48 0.48
C ALA A 60 1.51 -14.86 1.94
N ASN A 61 0.72 -14.31 2.88
CA ASN A 61 0.82 -14.60 4.30
C ASN A 61 -0.57 -14.59 4.95
N LYS A 62 -1.13 -15.78 5.23
CA LYS A 62 -2.46 -15.97 5.82
C LYS A 62 -2.64 -15.27 7.17
N ASP A 63 -1.55 -15.06 7.91
CA ASP A 63 -1.54 -14.45 9.24
C ASP A 63 -1.21 -12.95 9.20
N SER A 64 -1.22 -12.33 8.01
CA SER A 64 -0.96 -10.91 7.88
C SER A 64 -2.02 -10.07 8.59
N SER A 65 -1.59 -9.10 9.38
CA SER A 65 -2.49 -8.07 9.93
C SER A 65 -2.83 -6.97 8.92
N MET A 66 -2.22 -6.97 7.73
CA MET A 66 -2.51 -6.01 6.69
C MET A 66 -3.92 -6.28 6.13
N PRO A 67 -4.83 -5.28 6.10
CA PRO A 67 -6.18 -5.49 5.56
C PRO A 67 -6.16 -5.86 4.08
N PRO A 68 -7.03 -6.78 3.60
CA PRO A 68 -7.15 -7.09 2.19
C PRO A 68 -8.02 -6.04 1.47
N PHE A 69 -7.38 -4.94 1.05
CA PHE A 69 -8.07 -3.74 0.57
C PHE A 69 -8.94 -3.98 -0.67
N GLY A 70 -8.56 -4.91 -1.54
CA GLY A 70 -9.33 -5.27 -2.74
C GLY A 70 -10.41 -6.32 -2.47
N ARG A 71 -10.12 -7.33 -1.65
CA ARG A 71 -11.04 -8.46 -1.40
C ARG A 71 -12.40 -8.04 -0.85
N HIS A 72 -12.42 -7.04 0.01
CA HIS A 72 -13.64 -6.52 0.63
C HIS A 72 -14.05 -5.15 0.08
N ASN A 73 -13.50 -4.73 -1.07
CA ASN A 73 -13.74 -3.43 -1.70
C ASN A 73 -13.55 -2.24 -0.75
N ILE A 74 -12.58 -2.32 0.17
CA ILE A 74 -12.19 -1.18 1.02
C ILE A 74 -11.63 -0.06 0.15
N LEU A 75 -10.90 -0.43 -0.91
CA LEU A 75 -10.48 0.45 -1.99
C LEU A 75 -11.00 -0.11 -3.31
N SER A 76 -11.42 0.79 -4.21
CA SER A 76 -11.72 0.45 -5.60
C SER A 76 -10.46 0.05 -6.37
N LYS A 77 -10.63 -0.65 -7.51
CA LYS A 77 -9.51 -1.04 -8.38
C LYS A 77 -8.66 0.16 -8.81
N ASP A 78 -9.29 1.31 -9.05
CA ASP A 78 -8.63 2.55 -9.45
C ASP A 78 -7.87 3.19 -8.30
N GLU A 79 -8.41 3.17 -7.08
CA GLU A 79 -7.71 3.64 -5.89
C GLU A 79 -6.50 2.78 -5.58
N ILE A 80 -6.60 1.45 -5.76
CA ILE A 80 -5.47 0.54 -5.63
C ILE A 80 -4.41 0.85 -6.68
N SER A 81 -4.79 1.10 -7.94
CA SER A 81 -3.84 1.51 -8.98
C SER A 81 -3.10 2.80 -8.60
N GLN A 82 -3.83 3.83 -8.16
CA GLN A 82 -3.26 5.11 -7.75
C GLN A 82 -2.37 4.98 -6.51
N LEU A 83 -2.72 4.11 -5.57
CA LEU A 83 -1.92 3.78 -4.40
C LEU A 83 -0.61 3.11 -4.81
N VAL A 84 -0.66 2.10 -5.68
CA VAL A 84 0.54 1.43 -6.22
C VAL A 84 1.45 2.43 -6.91
N ASP A 85 0.90 3.27 -7.79
CA ASP A 85 1.68 4.28 -8.51
C ASP A 85 2.34 5.26 -7.55
N PHE A 86 1.61 5.72 -6.52
CA PHE A 86 2.19 6.59 -5.49
C PHE A 86 3.30 5.90 -4.69
N LEU A 87 3.08 4.65 -4.25
CA LEU A 87 4.10 3.91 -3.52
C LEU A 87 5.37 3.75 -4.34
N LEU A 88 5.28 3.57 -5.66
CA LEU A 88 6.45 3.49 -6.54
C LEU A 88 7.17 4.85 -6.75
N THR A 89 6.65 5.95 -6.21
CA THR A 89 7.32 7.26 -6.20
C THR A 89 8.09 7.56 -4.91
N ILE A 90 7.99 6.69 -3.88
CA ILE A 90 8.62 6.87 -2.56
C ILE A 90 9.72 5.82 -2.25
#